data_AF-A0AAP0Q297-F1
#
_entry.id   AF-A0AAP0Q297-F1
#
_cell.length_a   1.000
_cell.length_b   1.000
_cell.length_c   1.000
_cell.angle_alpha   90.00
_cell.angle_beta   90.00
_cell.angle_gamma   90.00
#
_symmetry.space_group_name_H-M   'P 1'
#
loop_
_entity.id
_entity.type
_entity.pdbx_description
1 polymer ?
#
loop_
_entity_poly.entity_id
_entity_poly.type
_entity_poly.pdbx_seq_one_letter_code
_entity_poly.pdbx_strand_id
1 'polypeptide(L)'
;MRERKRLLERFGEEEECESIEVLVMKKKIIKVPLEPRSMAGKAAKSVVKAIGEYQYPWREKLAKYKDELSKGVWGYWELGAWKPLGISGRRRARLRKEVLLAGQDWPYDPPRKEMKTKRKGHKCDRVSAEKRANTAELMKKMPEMLLDYKKRRWEKKMKAEDAKDE
;
A
#
# COMPACT_ATOMS: atom_id res chain seq x y z
N MET A 1 -22.56 0.78 -31.86
CA MET A 1 -23.67 -0.13 -31.49
C MET A 1 -23.93 -1.29 -32.48
N ARG A 2 -23.07 -1.54 -33.49
CA ARG A 2 -23.23 -2.69 -34.40
C ARG A 2 -22.22 -3.84 -34.20
N GLU A 3 -21.20 -3.65 -33.37
CA GLU A 3 -20.20 -4.71 -33.11
C GLU A 3 -20.47 -5.54 -31.85
N ARG A 4 -21.31 -5.07 -30.92
CA ARG A 4 -21.79 -5.89 -29.79
C ARG A 4 -22.83 -6.95 -30.18
N LYS A 5 -23.40 -6.85 -31.40
CA LYS A 5 -24.39 -7.81 -31.89
C LYS A 5 -23.78 -9.04 -32.57
N ARG A 6 -22.48 -9.02 -32.93
CA ARG A 6 -21.77 -10.16 -33.55
C ARG A 6 -21.06 -11.08 -32.56
N LEU A 7 -20.86 -10.65 -31.31
CA LEU A 7 -20.26 -11.49 -30.26
C LEU A 7 -21.30 -12.23 -29.42
N LEU A 8 -22.58 -11.83 -29.49
CA LEU A 8 -23.68 -12.51 -28.82
C LEU A 8 -24.34 -13.62 -29.67
N GLU A 9 -23.94 -13.78 -30.93
CA GLU A 9 -24.38 -14.88 -31.83
C GLU A 9 -23.41 -16.07 -31.84
N ARG A 10 -22.53 -16.19 -30.82
CA ARG A 10 -21.54 -17.28 -30.74
C ARG A 10 -21.57 -18.05 -29.41
N PHE A 11 -22.56 -17.79 -28.56
CA PHE A 11 -22.74 -18.42 -27.25
C PHE A 11 -24.23 -18.68 -26.98
N GLY A 12 -24.90 -19.30 -27.94
CA GLY A 12 -26.22 -19.89 -27.74
C GLY A 12 -26.15 -21.33 -28.20
N GLU A 13 -26.19 -22.26 -27.25
CA GLU A 13 -26.70 -23.64 -27.32
C GLU A 13 -26.14 -24.39 -26.10
N GLU A 14 -26.74 -24.12 -24.94
CA GLU A 14 -26.90 -25.12 -23.90
C GLU A 14 -28.00 -26.06 -24.38
N GLU A 15 -27.68 -27.32 -24.64
CA GLU A 15 -28.60 -28.44 -24.47
C GLU A 15 -27.77 -29.69 -24.10
N GLU A 16 -28.16 -30.28 -22.97
CA GLU A 16 -28.35 -31.74 -22.79
C GLU A 16 -27.16 -32.68 -22.99
N CYS A 17 -27.07 -33.87 -22.43
CA CYS A 17 -27.72 -34.59 -21.36
C CYS A 17 -26.73 -35.72 -21.06
N GLU A 18 -26.92 -36.34 -19.90
CA GLU A 18 -26.34 -37.61 -19.48
C GLU A 18 -26.02 -38.57 -20.63
N SER A 19 -24.77 -39.02 -20.72
CA SER A 19 -24.38 -40.41 -21.02
C SER A 19 -22.90 -40.46 -21.40
N ILE A 20 -22.12 -41.22 -20.63
CA ILE A 20 -21.05 -42.16 -21.05
C ILE A 20 -20.53 -42.74 -19.74
N GLU A 21 -21.35 -43.61 -19.15
CA GLU A 21 -20.79 -44.87 -18.67
C GLU A 21 -20.32 -45.66 -19.89
N VAL A 22 -19.33 -46.53 -19.67
CA VAL A 22 -18.81 -47.56 -20.58
C VAL A 22 -17.66 -47.13 -21.50
N LEU A 23 -16.59 -47.92 -21.44
CA LEU A 23 -15.27 -47.82 -22.09
C LEU A 23 -14.32 -46.80 -21.44
N VAL A 24 -13.36 -47.19 -20.61
CA VAL A 24 -12.38 -48.26 -20.83
C VAL A 24 -11.95 -48.84 -19.48
N MET A 25 -12.61 -49.93 -19.09
CA MET A 25 -11.91 -51.01 -18.42
C MET A 25 -10.92 -51.62 -19.42
N LYS A 26 -9.62 -51.38 -19.21
CA LYS A 26 -8.57 -52.34 -19.59
C LYS A 26 -7.29 -52.08 -18.79
N LYS A 27 -7.15 -52.91 -17.75
CA LYS A 27 -5.90 -53.47 -17.22
C LYS A 27 -4.82 -52.50 -16.72
N LYS A 28 -4.79 -52.33 -15.39
CA LYS A 28 -3.56 -52.65 -14.65
C LYS A 28 -3.90 -53.14 -13.24
N ILE A 29 -3.86 -54.46 -13.10
CA ILE A 29 -3.90 -55.17 -11.83
C ILE A 29 -2.63 -54.78 -11.06
N ILE A 30 -2.78 -54.08 -9.94
CA ILE A 30 -1.77 -54.03 -8.87
C ILE A 30 -2.50 -54.42 -7.58
N LYS A 31 -2.10 -55.59 -7.07
CA LYS A 31 -2.65 -56.27 -5.91
C LYS A 31 -2.23 -55.51 -4.64
N VAL A 32 -3.16 -54.83 -3.98
CA VAL A 32 -2.94 -54.22 -2.66
C VAL A 32 -3.43 -55.22 -1.59
N PRO A 33 -2.60 -55.66 -0.64
CA PRO A 33 -3.06 -56.52 0.44
C PRO A 33 -3.88 -55.72 1.45
N LEU A 34 -5.13 -56.15 1.65
CA LEU A 34 -6.01 -55.69 2.73
C LEU A 34 -5.66 -56.47 4.01
N GLU A 35 -4.99 -55.81 4.95
CA GLU A 35 -4.99 -56.21 6.37
C GLU A 35 -5.61 -55.07 7.20
N PRO A 36 -6.61 -55.34 8.07
CA PRO A 36 -7.15 -54.35 8.98
C PRO A 36 -6.20 -54.20 10.19
N ARG A 37 -5.19 -53.33 10.07
CA ARG A 37 -4.46 -52.84 11.25
C ARG A 37 -5.35 -51.82 11.97
N SER A 38 -5.64 -52.09 13.24
CA SER A 38 -6.43 -51.27 14.16
C SER A 38 -5.84 -49.87 14.36
N MET A 39 -6.08 -48.96 13.40
CA MET A 39 -5.67 -47.55 13.46
C MET A 39 -6.57 -46.71 14.38
N ALA A 40 -7.68 -47.27 14.89
CA ALA A 40 -8.65 -46.58 15.73
C ALA A 40 -8.04 -46.03 17.05
N GLY A 41 -7.08 -46.74 17.64
CA GLY A 41 -6.43 -46.31 18.90
C GLY A 41 -5.47 -45.13 18.75
N LYS A 42 -4.86 -44.95 17.58
CA LYS A 42 -4.01 -43.78 17.28
C LYS A 42 -4.85 -42.56 16.91
N ALA A 43 -5.94 -42.77 16.17
CA ALA A 43 -6.88 -41.71 15.82
C ALA A 43 -7.52 -41.08 17.07
N ALA A 44 -7.97 -41.90 18.03
CA ALA A 44 -8.57 -41.40 19.27
C ALA A 44 -7.58 -40.58 20.13
N LYS A 45 -6.32 -41.03 20.26
CA LYS A 45 -5.27 -40.29 20.98
C LYS A 45 -4.90 -38.98 20.28
N SER A 46 -4.89 -38.96 18.95
CA SER A 46 -4.67 -37.72 18.19
C SER A 46 -5.82 -36.73 18.32
N VAL A 47 -7.07 -37.21 18.43
CA VAL A 47 -8.25 -36.35 18.61
C VAL A 47 -8.27 -35.73 20.01
N VAL A 48 -7.97 -36.50 21.07
CA VAL A 48 -7.90 -35.96 22.44
C VAL A 48 -6.75 -34.95 22.59
N LYS A 49 -5.59 -35.24 21.98
CA LYS A 49 -4.46 -34.30 21.93
C LYS A 49 -4.79 -33.05 21.10
N ALA A 50 -5.52 -33.21 20.00
CA ALA A 50 -6.07 -32.14 19.18
C ALA A 50 -7.31 -31.44 19.75
N ILE A 51 -7.79 -31.79 20.95
CA ILE A 51 -8.83 -31.02 21.65
C ILE A 51 -8.19 -30.19 22.77
N GLY A 52 -7.14 -30.71 23.44
CA GLY A 52 -6.40 -29.99 24.49
C GLY A 52 -5.36 -29.00 23.98
N GLU A 53 -4.54 -29.38 22.99
CA GLU A 53 -3.51 -28.49 22.39
C GLU A 53 -4.11 -27.48 21.40
N TYR A 54 -5.29 -27.78 20.86
CA TYR A 54 -5.99 -26.94 19.88
C TYR A 54 -6.78 -25.79 20.53
N GLN A 55 -6.89 -25.79 21.86
CA GLN A 55 -7.63 -24.75 22.57
C GLN A 55 -6.97 -23.38 22.40
N TYR A 56 -5.64 -23.31 22.26
CA TYR A 56 -4.92 -22.04 22.05
C TYR A 56 -3.68 -22.15 21.15
N PRO A 57 -3.84 -22.32 19.82
CA PRO A 57 -2.73 -22.46 18.87
C PRO A 57 -1.79 -21.24 18.84
N TRP A 58 -2.25 -20.10 19.36
CA TRP A 58 -1.44 -18.88 19.46
C TRP A 58 -0.37 -18.96 20.55
N ARG A 59 -0.54 -19.77 21.61
CA ARG A 59 0.46 -19.88 22.70
C ARG A 59 1.77 -20.48 22.20
N GLU A 60 1.68 -21.54 21.41
CA GLU A 60 2.84 -22.18 20.78
C GLU A 60 3.52 -21.27 19.77
N LYS A 61 2.73 -20.58 18.93
CA LYS A 61 3.26 -19.60 17.97
C LYS A 61 3.94 -18.43 18.70
N LEU A 62 3.37 -17.97 19.82
CA LEU A 62 3.92 -16.88 20.61
C LEU A 62 5.23 -17.29 21.28
N ALA A 63 5.29 -18.50 21.86
CA ALA A 63 6.53 -19.07 22.38
C ALA A 63 7.62 -19.19 21.31
N LYS A 64 7.26 -19.68 20.11
CA LYS A 64 8.19 -19.83 18.97
C LYS A 64 8.78 -18.51 18.50
N TYR A 65 7.97 -17.45 18.47
CA TYR A 65 8.37 -16.15 17.92
C TYR A 65 8.70 -15.11 19.00
N LYS A 66 8.76 -15.49 20.28
CA LYS A 66 8.95 -14.56 21.41
C LYS A 66 10.19 -13.68 21.23
N ASP A 67 11.31 -14.29 20.85
CA ASP A 67 12.59 -13.60 20.66
C ASP A 67 12.62 -12.73 19.41
N GLU A 68 11.81 -13.05 18.40
CA GLU A 68 11.66 -12.24 17.19
C GLU A 68 10.67 -11.08 17.40
N LEU A 69 9.68 -11.27 18.28
CA LEU A 69 8.69 -10.25 18.64
C LEU A 69 9.32 -9.15 19.50
N SER A 70 10.30 -9.49 20.36
CA SER A 70 11.02 -8.53 21.21
C SER A 70 11.98 -7.61 20.43
N LYS A 71 12.46 -8.02 19.26
CA LYS A 71 13.37 -7.22 18.39
C LYS A 71 12.72 -5.99 17.75
N GLY A 72 11.41 -5.78 17.94
CA GLY A 72 10.64 -4.66 17.37
C GLY A 72 9.73 -5.09 16.21
N VAL A 73 9.13 -4.13 15.48
CA VAL A 73 8.09 -4.41 14.47
C VAL A 73 8.60 -4.54 13.04
N TRP A 74 9.64 -3.79 12.69
CA TRP A 74 10.08 -3.64 11.30
C TRP A 74 11.43 -4.30 11.01
N GLY A 75 12.17 -4.66 12.06
CA GLY A 75 13.55 -5.07 11.97
C GLY A 75 14.35 -4.48 13.13
N TYR A 76 15.63 -4.79 13.14
CA TYR A 76 16.56 -4.31 14.14
C TYR A 76 17.87 -3.90 13.48
N TRP A 77 18.55 -2.94 14.10
CA TRP A 77 19.90 -2.56 13.72
C TRP A 77 20.89 -3.54 14.37
N GLU A 78 21.69 -4.21 13.56
CA GLU A 78 22.79 -5.04 14.04
C GLU A 78 24.00 -4.83 13.15
N LEU A 79 25.16 -4.56 13.76
CA LEU A 79 26.45 -4.44 13.07
C LEU A 79 26.42 -3.47 11.87
N GLY A 80 25.75 -2.33 12.03
CA GLY A 80 25.67 -1.28 11.01
C GLY A 80 24.73 -1.59 9.84
N ALA A 81 24.01 -2.72 9.87
CA ALA A 81 23.02 -3.08 8.86
C ALA A 81 21.62 -3.20 9.47
N TRP A 82 20.61 -2.85 8.68
CA TRP A 82 19.22 -3.14 9.02
C TRP A 82 18.91 -4.59 8.69
N LYS A 83 18.58 -5.40 9.70
CA LYS A 83 18.16 -6.80 9.51
C LYS A 83 16.62 -6.92 9.59
N PRO A 84 15.98 -7.60 8.64
CA PRO A 84 14.55 -7.90 8.72
C PRO A 84 14.28 -8.93 9.82
N LEU A 85 13.03 -8.98 10.28
CA LEU A 85 12.60 -10.00 11.25
C LEU A 85 12.41 -11.37 10.60
N GLY A 86 12.58 -12.43 11.39
CA GLY A 86 12.29 -13.81 10.97
C GLY A 86 10.80 -14.11 10.79
N ILE A 87 9.91 -13.18 11.18
CA ILE A 87 8.46 -13.28 11.00
C ILE A 87 7.96 -12.20 10.02
N SER A 88 7.16 -12.60 9.04
CA SER A 88 6.51 -11.64 8.16
C SER A 88 5.43 -10.84 8.91
N GLY A 89 5.27 -9.56 8.56
CA GLY A 89 4.26 -8.69 9.16
C GLY A 89 2.84 -9.28 9.10
N ARG A 90 2.51 -10.02 8.04
CA ARG A 90 1.23 -10.74 7.91
C ARG A 90 1.07 -11.85 8.95
N ARG A 91 2.11 -12.65 9.20
CA ARG A 91 2.07 -13.71 10.22
C ARG A 91 1.97 -13.11 11.62
N ARG A 92 2.71 -12.02 11.88
CA ARG A 92 2.61 -11.25 13.14
C ARG A 92 1.19 -10.73 13.37
N ALA A 93 0.56 -10.09 12.38
CA ALA A 93 -0.78 -9.56 12.50
C ALA A 93 -1.84 -10.64 12.75
N ARG A 94 -1.71 -11.83 12.14
CA ARG A 94 -2.58 -12.98 12.46
C ARG A 94 -2.42 -13.43 13.90
N LEU A 95 -1.18 -13.54 14.38
CA LEU A 95 -0.89 -13.92 15.77
C LEU A 95 -1.46 -12.88 16.74
N ARG A 96 -1.23 -11.58 16.49
CA ARG A 96 -1.83 -10.49 17.26
C ARG A 96 -3.35 -10.56 17.30
N LYS A 97 -4.00 -10.85 16.17
CA LYS A 97 -5.46 -11.03 16.10
C LYS A 97 -5.92 -12.21 16.98
N GLU A 98 -5.26 -13.36 16.90
CA GLU A 98 -5.59 -14.55 17.71
C GLU A 98 -5.47 -14.26 19.22
N VAL A 99 -4.41 -13.54 19.64
CA VAL A 99 -4.16 -13.18 21.05
C VAL A 99 -5.19 -12.17 21.57
N LEU A 100 -5.47 -11.12 20.81
CA LEU A 100 -6.45 -10.10 21.20
C LEU A 100 -7.89 -10.67 21.24
N LEU A 101 -8.23 -11.58 20.33
CA LEU A 101 -9.52 -12.27 20.35
C LEU A 101 -9.68 -13.18 21.58
N ALA A 102 -8.57 -13.72 22.11
CA ALA A 102 -8.56 -14.47 23.36
C ALA A 102 -8.60 -13.56 24.61
N GLY A 103 -8.75 -12.24 24.44
CA GLY A 103 -8.81 -11.26 25.53
C GLY A 103 -7.48 -11.01 26.22
N GLN A 104 -6.36 -11.43 25.62
CA GLN A 104 -5.02 -11.22 26.16
C GLN A 104 -4.40 -9.95 25.61
N ASP A 105 -3.49 -9.34 26.39
CA ASP A 105 -2.80 -8.11 25.99
C ASP A 105 -1.62 -8.39 25.02
N TRP A 106 -1.28 -7.39 24.21
CA TRP A 106 -0.23 -7.46 23.19
C TRP A 106 0.89 -6.44 23.45
N PRO A 107 1.96 -6.80 24.19
CA PRO A 107 2.98 -5.85 24.64
C PRO A 107 4.10 -5.57 23.63
N TYR A 108 4.16 -6.29 22.50
CA TYR A 108 5.32 -6.28 21.60
C TYR A 108 5.39 -5.11 20.62
N ASP A 109 4.27 -4.43 20.38
CA ASP A 109 4.22 -3.36 19.38
C ASP A 109 4.17 -1.98 20.10
N PRO A 110 4.99 -1.00 19.67
CA PRO A 110 4.96 0.34 20.23
C PRO A 110 3.63 1.04 19.93
N PRO A 111 3.21 1.99 20.80
CA PRO A 111 1.99 2.75 20.58
C PRO A 111 2.07 3.57 19.29
N ARG A 112 0.93 3.75 18.64
CA ARG A 112 0.84 4.54 17.40
C ARG A 112 1.15 6.01 17.71
N LYS A 113 2.04 6.61 16.92
CA LYS A 113 2.36 8.04 17.00
C LYS A 113 1.18 8.90 16.56
N GLU A 114 1.06 10.08 17.16
CA GLU A 114 0.10 11.10 16.77
C GLU A 114 0.27 11.54 15.30
N MET A 115 -0.86 11.82 14.65
CA MET A 115 -0.88 12.27 13.25
C MET A 115 -0.53 13.75 13.14
N LYS A 116 0.17 14.14 12.06
CA LYS A 116 0.43 15.57 11.76
C LYS A 116 -0.81 16.20 11.13
N THR A 117 -1.32 17.26 11.73
CA THR A 117 -2.55 17.97 11.28
C THR A 117 -2.28 19.23 10.44
N LYS A 118 -1.01 19.57 10.17
CA LYS A 118 -0.64 20.81 9.47
C LYS A 118 -0.95 20.71 7.97
N ARG A 119 -1.70 21.69 7.43
CA ARG A 119 -1.93 21.87 5.99
C ARG A 119 -0.85 22.75 5.38
N LYS A 120 -0.39 22.42 4.17
CA LYS A 120 0.67 23.17 3.45
C LYS A 120 0.19 24.52 2.90
N GLY A 121 -1.06 24.58 2.45
CA GLY A 121 -1.60 25.69 1.65
C GLY A 121 -1.09 25.69 0.21
N HIS A 122 -1.83 26.32 -0.71
CA HIS A 122 -1.37 26.51 -2.09
C HIS A 122 -0.33 27.64 -2.17
N LYS A 123 0.67 27.47 -3.03
CA LYS A 123 1.73 28.49 -3.24
C LYS A 123 1.14 29.83 -3.72
N CYS A 124 0.12 29.77 -4.58
CA CYS A 124 -0.53 30.95 -5.13
C CYS A 124 -1.14 31.81 -4.01
N ASP A 125 -1.93 31.19 -3.13
CA ASP A 125 -2.64 31.88 -2.04
C ASP A 125 -1.66 32.55 -1.08
N ARG A 126 -0.56 31.85 -0.74
CA ARG A 126 0.50 32.38 0.14
C ARG A 126 1.14 33.65 -0.42
N VAL A 127 1.40 33.69 -1.73
CA VAL A 127 2.10 34.80 -2.38
C VAL A 127 1.13 35.88 -2.88
N SER A 128 -0.18 35.60 -2.86
CA SER A 128 -1.19 36.52 -3.42
C SER A 128 -1.25 37.86 -2.69
N ALA A 129 -1.12 37.86 -1.36
CA ALA A 129 -1.11 39.09 -0.56
C ALA A 129 0.12 39.95 -0.86
N GLU A 130 1.30 39.31 -0.92
CA GLU A 130 2.57 39.96 -1.27
C GLU A 130 2.51 40.59 -2.66
N LYS A 131 1.96 39.89 -3.65
CA LYS A 131 1.79 40.42 -5.02
C LYS A 131 0.89 41.64 -5.08
N ARG A 132 -0.23 41.64 -4.34
CA ARG A 132 -1.15 42.79 -4.28
C ARG A 132 -0.47 44.01 -3.64
N ALA A 133 0.28 43.81 -2.56
CA ALA A 133 1.05 44.88 -1.90
C ALA A 133 2.12 45.49 -2.82
N ASN A 134 2.92 44.64 -3.47
CA ASN A 134 3.95 45.10 -4.42
C ASN A 134 3.32 45.88 -5.60
N THR A 135 2.18 45.41 -6.11
CA THR A 135 1.45 46.13 -7.16
C THR A 135 1.06 47.53 -6.71
N ALA A 136 0.56 47.71 -5.48
CA ALA A 136 0.22 49.02 -4.94
C ALA A 136 1.46 49.93 -4.78
N GLU A 137 2.59 49.38 -4.34
CA GLU A 137 3.86 50.12 -4.24
C GLU A 137 4.39 50.56 -5.61
N LEU A 138 4.31 49.69 -6.62
CA LEU A 138 4.73 49.99 -7.97
C LEU A 138 3.84 51.07 -8.62
N MET A 139 2.54 51.06 -8.33
CA MET A 139 1.62 52.11 -8.79
C MET A 139 1.95 53.48 -8.18
N LYS A 140 2.41 53.55 -6.93
CA LYS A 140 2.87 54.81 -6.32
C LYS A 140 4.09 55.39 -7.03
N LYS A 141 5.00 54.53 -7.51
CA LYS A 141 6.21 54.93 -8.26
C LYS A 141 5.96 55.20 -9.74
N MET A 142 4.76 54.91 -10.25
CA MET A 142 4.42 55.07 -11.65
C MET A 142 4.64 56.48 -12.20
N PRO A 143 4.26 57.57 -11.50
CA PRO A 143 4.42 58.92 -12.03
C PRO A 143 5.90 59.29 -12.25
N GLU A 144 6.77 58.91 -11.30
CA GLU A 144 8.21 59.13 -11.38
C GLU A 144 8.81 58.35 -12.56
N MET A 145 8.47 57.05 -12.68
CA MET A 145 8.93 56.22 -13.80
C MET A 145 8.52 56.76 -15.18
N LEU A 146 7.33 57.40 -15.28
CA LEU A 146 6.87 58.03 -16.52
C LEU A 146 7.69 59.29 -16.86
N LEU A 147 8.02 60.11 -15.86
CA LEU A 147 8.87 61.29 -16.05
C LEU A 147 10.28 60.88 -16.49
N ASP A 148 10.84 59.86 -15.85
CA ASP A 148 12.16 59.32 -16.21
C ASP A 148 12.18 58.75 -17.63
N TYR A 149 11.11 58.04 -18.04
CA TYR A 149 11.00 57.55 -19.41
C TYR A 149 10.93 58.68 -20.43
N LYS A 150 10.11 59.70 -20.15
CA LYS A 150 10.00 60.89 -21.02
C LYS A 150 11.33 61.62 -21.13
N LYS A 151 12.02 61.83 -20.01
CA LYS A 151 13.35 62.47 -19.96
C LYS A 151 14.36 61.72 -20.82
N ARG A 152 14.49 60.39 -20.64
CA ARG A 152 15.40 59.56 -21.44
C ARG A 152 15.09 59.60 -22.95
N ARG A 153 13.81 59.60 -23.32
CA ARG A 153 13.39 59.70 -24.73
C ARG A 153 13.73 61.06 -25.32
N TRP A 154 13.56 62.12 -24.54
CA TRP A 154 13.83 63.48 -24.97
C TRP A 154 15.34 63.74 -25.12
N GLU A 155 16.15 63.35 -24.13
CA GLU A 155 17.61 63.43 -24.21
C GLU A 155 18.18 62.64 -25.40
N LYS A 156 17.63 61.45 -25.68
CA LYS A 156 18.03 60.67 -26.85
C LYS A 156 17.68 61.37 -28.16
N LYS A 157 16.55 62.10 -28.20
CA LYS A 157 16.13 62.86 -29.38
C LYS A 157 17.08 64.05 -29.59
N MET A 158 17.32 64.85 -28.57
CA MET A 158 18.24 66.01 -28.63
C MET A 158 19.62 65.59 -29.14
N LYS A 159 20.23 64.56 -28.53
CA LYS A 159 21.53 64.04 -28.98
C LYS A 159 21.56 63.57 -30.44
N ALA A 160 20.43 63.10 -30.97
CA ALA A 160 20.34 62.64 -32.36
C ALA A 160 20.05 63.79 -33.34
N GLU A 161 19.56 64.93 -32.86
CA GLU A 161 19.45 66.17 -33.63
C GLU A 161 20.81 66.88 -33.64
N ASP A 162 21.46 67.02 -32.49
CA ASP A 162 22.81 67.59 -32.37
C ASP A 162 23.82 66.85 -33.27
N ALA A 163 23.78 65.51 -33.29
CA ALA A 163 24.67 64.69 -34.13
C ALA A 163 24.35 64.72 -35.65
N LYS A 164 23.29 65.40 -36.07
CA LYS A 164 22.97 65.64 -37.49
C LYS A 164 23.36 67.05 -37.93
N ASP A 165 23.45 67.98 -36.99
CA ASP A 165 23.79 69.37 -37.23
C ASP A 165 25.32 69.62 -37.13
N GLU A 166 26.09 68.68 -36.57
CA GLU A 166 27.55 68.54 -36.68
C GLU A 166 27.98 67.74 -37.93
#